data_AF-A0A0R1P6W2-F1
#
_entry.id   AF-A0A0R1P6W2-F1
#
_cell.length_a   1.000
_cell.length_b   1.000
_cell.length_c   1.000
_cell.angle_alpha   90.00
_cell.angle_beta   90.00
_cell.angle_gamma   90.00
#
_symmetry.space_group_name_H-M   'P 1'
#
loop_
_entity.id
_entity.type
_entity.pdbx_description
1 polymer ?
#
loop_
_entity_poly.entity_id
_entity_poly.type
_entity_poly.pdbx_seq_one_letter_code
_entity_poly.pdbx_strand_id
1 'polypeptide(L)'
;MLIKGQKIATADNPTAKELTASMVALYGESRIITTENDQIPVVKLSELNAAKNDYMLVVAQYDHLPDELKKQIDPDQLKNKALIKTYYTDGKYYLIVTAKSGALLEKAARFVANEELMKETDKDTEEVDETTDTYTSSLHDNGTHYLTTSADRIEGAGHKESSYLVQIPNDRSNADGSQITLHFNYSKNLNFNRSLVTLYVNNTVIGSKKLTAVHANNDTLSVKLPRGLSLGSSFTVRAAFDLEMKDQDTSDNSNTPWAQVSPDSKMLVKSQRSNDLLFTNYPTLFINNETYDDIAVVAPKTLNTDDFKTLTNIFNLIGNFAKSNTGRIQFYKSMPSQNVLKNSNVIVLGTPRNNSMIKKLNPNLYFKYSKNFDRIISNEKLSIEKDYGKNIGTAQLMRSPYNDKRGMLVVTGSNTKDVYLASTQINFQKNIQQFTGDAVVVDMNNAHYGYRFKKNKAIDKSLENKRTFSKNSQLILYLGLALIVIILIGVGVILTVRKQGHLNGGSKHGGK
;
A
#
# COMPACT_ATOMS: atom_id res chain seq x y z
N MET A 1 8.24 12.88 -18.12
CA MET A 1 9.61 13.07 -18.68
C MET A 1 10.44 11.88 -18.24
N LEU A 2 11.22 11.28 -19.15
CA LEU A 2 11.84 9.95 -19.02
C LEU A 2 12.82 9.86 -17.83
N ILE A 3 12.72 8.77 -17.05
CA ILE A 3 13.45 8.46 -15.80
C ILE A 3 14.97 8.22 -15.99
N LYS A 4 15.47 8.34 -17.22
CA LYS A 4 16.88 8.07 -17.52
C LYS A 4 17.75 9.25 -17.07
N GLY A 5 18.54 9.05 -16.02
CA GLY A 5 19.48 10.03 -15.49
C GLY A 5 19.05 10.75 -14.22
N GLN A 6 17.91 10.37 -13.61
CA GLN A 6 17.48 10.93 -12.32
C GLN A 6 18.15 10.23 -11.14
N LYS A 7 18.69 11.00 -10.19
CA LYS A 7 19.30 10.49 -8.94
C LYS A 7 19.01 11.42 -7.78
N ILE A 8 18.89 10.85 -6.58
CA ILE A 8 18.92 11.60 -5.32
C ILE A 8 20.28 11.39 -4.67
N ALA A 9 21.00 12.47 -4.41
CA ALA A 9 22.27 12.45 -3.72
C ALA A 9 22.09 12.92 -2.27
N THR A 10 22.69 12.20 -1.33
CA THR A 10 22.78 12.64 0.07
C THR A 10 24.21 12.62 0.57
N ALA A 11 24.46 13.23 1.72
CA ALA A 11 25.78 13.23 2.37
C ALA A 11 26.40 11.83 2.43
N ASP A 12 27.72 11.73 2.25
CA ASP A 12 28.44 10.46 2.26
C ASP A 12 28.28 9.70 3.58
N ASN A 13 28.20 10.46 4.69
CA ASN A 13 27.96 9.97 6.04
C ASN A 13 26.74 10.68 6.65
N PRO A 14 25.54 10.44 6.09
CA PRO A 14 24.39 11.31 6.34
C PRO A 14 23.93 11.19 7.78
N THR A 15 23.52 12.30 8.40
CA THR A 15 22.84 12.27 9.70
C THR A 15 21.47 11.58 9.57
N ALA A 16 20.87 11.21 10.70
CA ALA A 16 19.51 10.69 10.70
C ALA A 16 18.50 11.67 10.06
N LYS A 17 18.71 12.98 10.24
CA LYS A 17 17.87 14.01 9.64
C LYS A 17 18.10 14.15 8.14
N GLU A 18 19.32 14.03 7.65
CA GLU A 18 19.61 14.01 6.21
C GLU A 18 19.03 12.79 5.50
N LEU A 19 19.13 11.60 6.11
CA LEU A 19 18.46 10.40 5.58
C LEU A 19 16.95 10.58 5.55
N THR A 20 16.38 11.15 6.62
CA THR A 20 14.95 11.43 6.69
C THR A 20 14.53 12.39 5.58
N ALA A 21 15.21 13.52 5.44
CA ALA A 21 14.95 14.51 4.39
C ALA A 21 15.08 13.89 2.99
N SER A 22 16.15 13.13 2.73
CA SER A 22 16.38 12.50 1.42
C SER A 22 15.29 11.48 1.06
N MET A 23 14.83 10.68 2.01
CA MET A 23 13.72 9.73 1.76
C MET A 23 12.37 10.43 1.63
N VAL A 24 12.16 11.55 2.32
CA VAL A 24 10.98 12.40 2.14
C VAL A 24 10.98 13.04 0.75
N ALA A 25 12.13 13.46 0.23
CA ALA A 25 12.23 13.98 -1.13
C ALA A 25 12.02 12.87 -2.17
N LEU A 26 12.67 11.71 -1.99
CA LEU A 26 12.45 10.51 -2.82
C LEU A 26 10.98 10.13 -2.91
N TYR A 27 10.27 10.25 -1.79
CA TYR A 27 8.85 9.99 -1.75
C TYR A 27 8.06 10.83 -2.77
N GLY A 28 8.23 12.15 -2.78
CA GLY A 28 7.48 12.99 -3.72
C GLY A 28 7.81 12.71 -5.18
N GLU A 29 9.09 12.44 -5.47
CA GLU A 29 9.55 12.12 -6.82
C GLU A 29 9.15 10.70 -7.28
N SER A 30 9.10 9.73 -6.37
CA SER A 30 8.71 8.35 -6.72
C SER A 30 7.21 8.22 -7.02
N ARG A 31 6.35 9.06 -6.42
CA ARG A 31 4.90 9.07 -6.68
C ARG A 31 4.53 9.24 -8.16
N ILE A 32 5.33 9.98 -8.92
CA ILE A 32 5.08 10.25 -10.35
C ILE A 32 5.64 9.14 -11.27
N ILE A 33 6.34 8.15 -10.73
CA ILE A 33 6.83 6.99 -11.47
C ILE A 33 5.65 6.05 -11.73
N THR A 34 5.20 6.03 -12.99
CA THR A 34 4.09 5.19 -13.44
C THR A 34 4.54 3.84 -13.99
N THR A 35 5.85 3.63 -14.16
CA THR A 35 6.44 2.41 -14.71
C THR A 35 6.76 1.42 -13.59
N GLU A 36 6.40 0.15 -13.79
CA GLU A 36 6.53 -0.89 -12.76
C GLU A 36 7.98 -1.32 -12.45
N ASN A 37 8.96 -0.80 -13.21
CA ASN A 37 10.35 -1.29 -13.21
C ASN A 37 11.39 -0.21 -12.98
N ASP A 38 10.97 1.05 -12.81
CA ASP A 38 11.91 2.15 -12.64
C ASP A 38 11.97 2.60 -11.17
N GLN A 39 13.15 3.08 -10.76
CA GLN A 39 13.41 3.61 -9.43
C GLN A 39 14.33 4.81 -9.57
N ILE A 40 14.22 5.76 -8.64
CA ILE A 40 15.19 6.84 -8.48
C ILE A 40 16.26 6.35 -7.50
N PRO A 41 17.51 6.16 -7.95
CA PRO A 41 18.59 5.74 -7.07
C PRO A 41 18.89 6.80 -6.03
N VAL A 42 18.99 6.38 -4.76
CA VAL A 42 19.60 7.19 -3.71
C VAL A 42 21.07 6.81 -3.60
N VAL A 43 21.94 7.79 -3.78
CA VAL A 43 23.39 7.60 -3.80
C VAL A 43 24.08 8.57 -2.85
N LYS A 44 25.33 8.26 -2.55
CA LYS A 44 26.23 9.19 -1.86
C LYS A 44 26.61 10.34 -2.79
N LEU A 45 26.88 11.51 -2.22
CA LEU A 45 27.38 12.67 -2.95
C LEU A 45 28.68 12.36 -3.71
N SER A 46 29.61 11.64 -3.09
CA SER A 46 30.85 11.17 -3.72
C SER A 46 30.64 10.19 -4.88
N GLU A 47 29.46 9.58 -4.98
CA GLU A 47 29.09 8.59 -6.01
C GLU A 47 28.11 9.15 -7.05
N LEU A 48 27.76 10.45 -6.97
CA LEU A 48 26.73 11.07 -7.79
C LEU A 48 27.01 10.93 -9.30
N ASN A 49 28.30 10.87 -9.70
CA ASN A 49 28.79 10.57 -11.05
C ASN A 49 27.85 11.14 -12.13
N ALA A 50 27.72 12.48 -12.12
CA ALA A 50 26.77 13.24 -12.93
C ALA A 50 27.14 13.15 -14.42
N ALA A 51 26.30 12.51 -15.22
CA ALA A 51 26.43 12.53 -16.67
C ALA A 51 25.71 13.74 -17.28
N LYS A 52 26.05 14.07 -18.53
CA LYS A 52 25.33 15.10 -19.28
C LYS A 52 23.87 14.68 -19.44
N ASN A 53 22.96 15.62 -19.18
CA ASN A 53 21.51 15.46 -19.13
C ASN A 53 20.96 14.69 -17.92
N ASP A 54 21.78 14.42 -16.90
CA ASP A 54 21.27 13.91 -15.62
C ASP A 54 20.55 15.03 -14.85
N TYR A 55 19.47 14.64 -14.17
CA TYR A 55 18.73 15.47 -13.22
C TYR A 55 19.02 14.98 -11.81
N MET A 56 19.61 15.84 -10.98
CA MET A 56 20.14 15.44 -9.67
C MET A 56 19.50 16.26 -8.58
N LEU A 57 18.77 15.59 -7.70
CA LEU A 57 18.26 16.18 -6.49
C LEU A 57 19.28 15.94 -5.37
N VAL A 58 19.91 17.00 -4.89
CA VAL A 58 20.93 16.96 -3.85
C VAL A 58 20.31 17.39 -2.53
N VAL A 59 20.27 16.50 -1.55
CA VAL A 59 19.67 16.76 -0.23
C VAL A 59 20.72 16.53 0.86
N ALA A 60 21.27 17.61 1.39
CA ALA A 60 22.30 17.56 2.43
C ALA A 60 22.32 18.85 3.26
N GLN A 61 22.79 18.74 4.50
CA GLN A 61 23.13 19.93 5.28
C GLN A 61 24.26 20.70 4.58
N TYR A 62 24.27 22.02 4.75
CA TYR A 62 25.19 22.92 4.05
C TYR A 62 26.67 22.51 4.19
N ASP A 63 27.05 22.04 5.38
CA ASP A 63 28.44 21.63 5.64
C ASP A 63 28.82 20.27 5.06
N HIS A 64 27.85 19.50 4.56
CA HIS A 64 28.08 18.24 3.88
C HIS A 64 27.94 18.33 2.35
N LEU A 65 27.64 19.52 1.81
CA LEU A 65 27.65 19.73 0.36
C LEU A 65 29.08 19.66 -0.20
N PRO A 66 29.27 19.16 -1.44
CA PRO A 66 30.56 19.28 -2.12
C PRO A 66 30.88 20.75 -2.39
N ASP A 67 32.17 21.10 -2.40
CA ASP A 67 32.63 22.49 -2.55
C ASP A 67 32.05 23.21 -3.78
N GLU A 68 31.88 22.50 -4.89
CA GLU A 68 31.30 23.03 -6.13
C GLU A 68 29.86 23.55 -5.93
N LEU A 69 29.02 22.75 -5.24
CA LEU A 69 27.64 23.10 -4.96
C LEU A 69 27.55 24.09 -3.79
N LYS A 70 28.43 23.94 -2.80
CA LYS A 70 28.50 24.82 -1.62
C LYS A 70 28.77 26.27 -2.03
N LYS A 71 29.62 26.51 -3.04
CA LYS A 71 29.90 27.84 -3.60
C LYS A 71 28.70 28.52 -4.27
N GLN A 72 27.66 27.76 -4.64
CA GLN A 72 26.45 28.33 -5.25
C GLN A 72 25.48 28.92 -4.21
N ILE A 73 25.77 28.75 -2.93
CA ILE A 73 24.90 29.10 -1.82
C ILE A 73 25.58 30.13 -0.94
N ASP A 74 24.92 31.27 -0.72
CA ASP A 74 25.36 32.25 0.26
C ASP A 74 24.99 31.73 1.68
N PRO A 75 25.98 31.52 2.58
CA PRO A 75 25.73 31.05 3.95
C PRO A 75 24.78 31.93 4.75
N ASP A 76 24.66 33.23 4.44
CA ASP A 76 23.82 34.17 5.18
C ASP A 76 22.33 33.96 4.87
N GLN A 77 22.00 33.51 3.65
CA GLN A 77 20.64 33.13 3.27
C GLN A 77 20.12 31.92 4.06
N LEU A 78 21.02 31.10 4.62
CA LEU A 78 20.66 29.92 5.42
C LEU A 78 20.42 30.23 6.91
N LYS A 79 20.41 31.51 7.31
CA LYS A 79 20.10 31.89 8.69
C LYS A 79 18.61 31.65 8.98
N ASN A 80 18.34 30.60 9.76
CA ASN A 80 16.98 30.14 10.12
C ASN A 80 16.10 29.75 8.93
N LYS A 81 16.73 29.46 7.78
CA LYS A 81 16.07 29.07 6.54
C LYS A 81 16.78 27.88 5.91
N ALA A 82 16.05 27.16 5.09
CA ALA A 82 16.55 26.24 4.09
C ALA A 82 16.40 26.86 2.70
N LEU A 83 17.22 26.41 1.76
CA LEU A 83 17.17 26.81 0.36
C LEU A 83 16.90 25.62 -0.54
N ILE A 84 16.06 25.85 -1.53
CA ILE A 84 15.84 25.00 -2.69
C ILE A 84 16.32 25.79 -3.90
N LYS A 85 17.41 25.35 -4.53
CA LYS A 85 18.07 26.12 -5.59
C LYS A 85 18.39 25.26 -6.80
N THR A 86 18.04 25.76 -7.99
CA THR A 86 18.48 25.18 -9.25
C THR A 86 19.91 25.62 -9.59
N TYR A 87 20.70 24.70 -10.11
CA TYR A 87 22.04 24.99 -10.61
C TYR A 87 22.33 24.16 -11.86
N TYR A 88 22.68 24.84 -12.95
CA TYR A 88 22.88 24.23 -14.26
C TYR A 88 24.30 24.50 -14.73
N THR A 89 25.08 23.44 -14.97
CA THR A 89 26.47 23.56 -15.40
C THR A 89 26.85 22.38 -16.31
N ASP A 90 27.55 22.64 -17.41
CA ASP A 90 28.03 21.60 -18.35
C ASP A 90 26.95 20.60 -18.83
N GLY A 91 25.70 21.05 -18.94
CA GLY A 91 24.55 20.20 -19.29
C GLY A 91 24.12 19.22 -18.19
N LYS A 92 24.53 19.45 -16.94
CA LYS A 92 24.08 18.76 -15.73
C LYS A 92 23.06 19.64 -15.00
N TYR A 93 21.99 19.04 -14.50
CA TYR A 93 20.89 19.77 -13.88
C TYR A 93 20.76 19.41 -12.39
N TYR A 94 21.05 20.35 -11.50
CA TYR A 94 20.96 20.15 -10.05
C TYR A 94 19.76 20.90 -9.46
N LEU A 95 19.06 20.23 -8.54
CA LEU A 95 18.17 20.83 -7.56
C LEU A 95 18.79 20.63 -6.18
N ILE A 96 19.36 21.69 -5.61
CA ILE A 96 20.07 21.69 -4.34
C ILE A 96 19.08 22.03 -3.23
N VAL A 97 18.86 21.10 -2.30
CA VAL A 97 18.05 21.29 -1.10
C VAL A 97 18.98 21.27 0.10
N THR A 98 19.14 22.41 0.75
CA THR A 98 20.14 22.56 1.82
C THR A 98 19.69 23.45 2.96
N ALA A 99 20.21 23.17 4.15
CA ALA A 99 19.99 23.95 5.36
C ALA A 99 21.16 23.75 6.33
N LYS A 100 21.34 24.68 7.28
CA LYS A 100 22.24 24.45 8.42
C LYS A 100 21.64 23.45 9.42
N SER A 101 20.33 23.52 9.65
CA SER A 101 19.60 22.63 10.57
C SER A 101 18.97 21.45 9.84
N GLY A 102 19.09 20.25 10.39
CA GLY A 102 18.43 19.05 9.87
C GLY A 102 16.89 19.13 9.91
N ALA A 103 16.30 19.94 10.80
CA ALA A 103 14.85 20.13 10.85
C ALA A 103 14.35 20.99 9.67
N LEU A 104 15.05 22.08 9.36
CA LEU A 104 14.76 22.91 8.19
C LEU A 104 15.03 22.16 6.88
N LEU A 105 16.06 21.31 6.85
CA LEU A 105 16.32 20.44 5.70
C LEU A 105 15.16 19.46 5.45
N GLU A 106 14.63 18.84 6.51
CA GLU A 106 13.45 17.97 6.39
C GLU A 106 12.24 18.75 5.87
N LYS A 107 12.07 20.00 6.31
CA LYS A 107 10.96 20.86 5.87
C LYS A 107 11.09 21.25 4.39
N ALA A 108 12.28 21.64 3.94
CA ALA A 108 12.53 21.90 2.52
C ALA A 108 12.37 20.63 1.66
N ALA A 109 12.77 19.47 2.16
CA ALA A 109 12.49 18.21 1.47
C ALA A 109 11.00 17.90 1.36
N ARG A 110 10.17 18.28 2.35
CA ARG A 110 8.70 18.18 2.25
C ARG A 110 8.13 19.13 1.20
N PHE A 111 8.68 20.34 1.08
CA PHE A 111 8.33 21.27 0.01
C PHE A 111 8.61 20.65 -1.36
N VAL A 112 9.81 20.10 -1.57
CA VAL A 112 10.15 19.38 -2.81
C VAL A 112 9.22 18.19 -3.05
N ALA A 113 8.83 17.49 -1.98
CA ALA A 113 7.89 16.38 -2.09
C ALA A 113 6.44 16.78 -2.38
N ASN A 114 6.14 18.09 -2.44
CA ASN A 114 4.83 18.62 -2.76
C ASN A 114 4.78 19.09 -4.21
N GLU A 115 4.13 18.29 -5.07
CA GLU A 115 4.00 18.57 -6.50
C GLU A 115 3.26 19.90 -6.79
N GLU A 116 2.29 20.30 -5.96
CA GLU A 116 1.57 21.57 -6.12
C GLU A 116 2.53 22.74 -5.93
N LEU A 117 3.29 22.74 -4.83
CA LEU A 117 4.29 23.77 -4.54
C LEU A 117 5.38 23.81 -5.61
N MET A 118 5.86 22.65 -6.07
CA MET A 118 6.88 22.58 -7.12
C MET A 118 6.38 23.12 -8.48
N LYS A 119 5.08 22.99 -8.80
CA LYS A 119 4.47 23.57 -10.01
C LYS A 119 4.24 25.07 -9.90
N GLU A 120 3.93 25.56 -8.69
CA GLU A 120 3.67 26.97 -8.43
C GLU A 120 4.96 27.80 -8.30
N THR A 121 6.10 27.15 -8.07
CA THR A 121 7.39 27.81 -7.90
C THR A 121 8.05 28.12 -9.26
N ASP A 122 7.99 29.38 -9.68
CA ASP A 122 8.62 29.88 -10.92
C ASP A 122 9.92 30.67 -10.66
N LYS A 123 10.69 30.26 -9.65
CA LYS A 123 11.96 30.89 -9.27
C LYS A 123 13.09 29.88 -9.28
N ASP A 124 14.30 30.38 -9.53
CA ASP A 124 15.53 29.57 -9.50
C ASP A 124 15.98 29.21 -8.07
N THR A 125 15.57 30.01 -7.08
CA THR A 125 15.83 29.83 -5.65
C THR A 125 14.57 30.09 -4.83
N GLU A 126 14.23 29.17 -3.93
CA GLU A 126 13.11 29.27 -2.99
C GLU A 126 13.60 29.10 -1.54
N GLU A 127 13.06 29.91 -0.63
CA GLU A 127 13.41 29.93 0.79
C GLU A 127 12.33 29.23 1.62
N VAL A 128 12.73 28.28 2.47
CA VAL A 128 11.81 27.55 3.36
C VAL A 128 12.21 27.81 4.81
N ASP A 129 11.30 28.35 5.61
CA ASP A 129 11.51 28.60 7.03
C ASP A 129 10.54 27.79 7.91
N GLU A 130 10.61 27.98 9.23
CA GLU A 130 9.75 27.26 10.18
C GLU A 130 8.25 27.55 10.04
N THR A 131 7.87 28.62 9.33
CA THR A 131 6.48 29.02 9.08
C THR A 131 5.95 28.61 7.70
N THR A 132 6.81 28.31 6.73
CA THR A 132 6.40 27.87 5.38
C THR A 132 5.53 26.60 5.43
N ASP A 133 4.31 26.64 4.89
CA ASP A 133 3.49 25.44 4.77
C ASP A 133 4.01 24.53 3.66
N THR A 134 4.16 23.25 3.95
CA THR A 134 4.75 22.27 3.03
C THR A 134 3.89 21.03 2.81
N TYR A 135 2.72 20.95 3.44
CA TYR A 135 1.84 19.78 3.32
C TYR A 135 1.11 19.78 1.98
N THR A 136 0.96 18.60 1.38
CA THR A 136 0.12 18.39 0.18
C THR A 136 -1.36 18.47 0.54
N SER A 137 -2.19 19.00 -0.35
CA SER A 137 -3.65 18.85 -0.28
C SER A 137 -4.04 17.37 -0.21
N SER A 138 -4.91 16.97 0.73
CA SER A 138 -5.43 15.60 0.79
C SER A 138 -6.88 15.57 0.31
N LEU A 139 -7.13 14.91 -0.83
CA LEU A 139 -8.49 14.57 -1.25
C LEU A 139 -8.95 13.36 -0.44
N HIS A 140 -9.90 13.55 0.45
CA HIS A 140 -10.48 12.42 1.18
C HIS A 140 -11.28 11.55 0.20
N ASP A 141 -10.82 10.33 -0.05
CA ASP A 141 -11.58 9.35 -0.82
C ASP A 141 -12.89 9.01 -0.07
N ASN A 142 -14.00 9.54 -0.58
CA ASN A 142 -15.34 9.27 -0.08
C ASN A 142 -15.92 7.95 -0.63
N GLY A 143 -15.11 7.17 -1.37
CA GLY A 143 -15.48 5.91 -1.98
C GLY A 143 -16.38 6.05 -3.21
N THR A 144 -16.67 7.26 -3.68
CA THR A 144 -17.49 7.48 -4.87
C THR A 144 -16.59 7.74 -6.07
N HIS A 145 -16.65 6.84 -7.05
CA HIS A 145 -15.87 6.92 -8.28
C HIS A 145 -16.81 7.00 -9.47
N TYR A 146 -16.76 8.10 -10.22
CA TYR A 146 -17.50 8.21 -11.47
C TYR A 146 -16.85 7.33 -12.53
N LEU A 147 -17.67 6.61 -13.31
CA LEU A 147 -17.17 5.69 -14.34
C LEU A 147 -16.60 6.44 -15.55
N THR A 148 -17.18 7.60 -15.87
CA THR A 148 -16.73 8.47 -16.95
C THR A 148 -16.93 9.94 -16.58
N THR A 149 -16.09 10.83 -17.11
CA THR A 149 -16.19 12.29 -16.93
C THR A 149 -17.01 12.97 -18.02
N SER A 150 -17.29 12.25 -19.12
CA SER A 150 -18.07 12.73 -20.26
C SER A 150 -18.99 11.62 -20.76
N ALA A 151 -20.04 11.98 -21.50
CA ALA A 151 -21.02 10.98 -21.91
C ALA A 151 -20.39 10.03 -22.95
N ASP A 152 -20.41 8.73 -22.66
CA ASP A 152 -19.76 7.71 -23.50
C ASP A 152 -20.79 7.09 -24.44
N ARG A 153 -20.59 7.29 -25.75
CA ARG A 153 -21.54 6.89 -26.79
C ARG A 153 -21.05 5.64 -27.51
N ILE A 154 -21.90 4.64 -27.56
CA ILE A 154 -21.65 3.31 -28.09
C ILE A 154 -22.56 3.11 -29.30
N GLU A 155 -22.00 2.85 -30.48
CA GLU A 155 -22.76 2.75 -31.72
C GLU A 155 -22.61 1.38 -32.40
N GLY A 156 -23.66 1.00 -33.14
CA GLY A 156 -23.74 -0.21 -33.93
C GLY A 156 -24.43 -1.37 -33.22
N ALA A 157 -24.96 -2.29 -34.02
CA ALA A 157 -25.76 -3.41 -33.54
C ALA A 157 -24.91 -4.54 -32.92
N GLY A 158 -25.59 -5.43 -32.19
CA GLY A 158 -24.99 -6.59 -31.55
C GLY A 158 -24.31 -6.26 -30.22
N HIS A 159 -23.30 -7.05 -29.87
CA HIS A 159 -22.59 -6.92 -28.60
C HIS A 159 -21.55 -5.79 -28.65
N LYS A 160 -21.70 -4.80 -27.78
CA LYS A 160 -20.80 -3.65 -27.65
C LYS A 160 -20.41 -3.43 -26.20
N GLU A 161 -19.18 -3.01 -25.96
CA GLU A 161 -18.67 -2.85 -24.59
C GLU A 161 -17.95 -1.51 -24.41
N SER A 162 -18.14 -0.91 -23.24
CA SER A 162 -17.30 0.19 -22.72
C SER A 162 -16.69 -0.21 -21.40
N SER A 163 -15.40 0.10 -21.22
CA SER A 163 -14.63 -0.25 -20.03
C SER A 163 -14.14 0.99 -19.30
N TYR A 164 -14.34 1.02 -17.99
CA TYR A 164 -14.03 2.14 -17.11
C TYR A 164 -13.08 1.70 -16.01
N LEU A 165 -11.93 2.35 -15.90
CA LEU A 165 -10.94 2.05 -14.87
C LEU A 165 -11.34 2.74 -13.56
N VAL A 166 -11.45 1.96 -12.48
CA VAL A 166 -11.68 2.48 -11.13
C VAL A 166 -10.44 2.23 -10.29
N GLN A 167 -9.95 3.29 -9.65
CA GLN A 167 -8.79 3.25 -8.76
C GLN A 167 -9.20 3.69 -7.36
N ILE A 168 -8.78 2.95 -6.35
CA ILE A 168 -9.02 3.24 -4.94
C ILE A 168 -7.69 3.48 -4.22
N PRO A 169 -7.68 4.09 -3.02
CA PRO A 169 -6.47 4.22 -2.22
C PRO A 169 -5.76 2.88 -2.03
N ASN A 170 -4.44 2.86 -2.26
CA ASN A 170 -3.67 1.61 -2.29
C ASN A 170 -3.58 0.92 -0.92
N ASP A 171 -3.84 1.60 0.20
CA ASP A 171 -3.86 1.05 1.56
C ASP A 171 -5.18 0.37 1.95
N ARG A 172 -6.13 0.34 1.01
CA ARG A 172 -7.47 -0.17 1.22
C ARG A 172 -7.74 -1.37 0.32
N SER A 173 -8.60 -2.25 0.84
CA SER A 173 -9.16 -3.38 0.10
C SER A 173 -10.66 -3.20 -0.01
N ASN A 174 -11.27 -3.77 -1.07
CA ASN A 174 -12.72 -3.81 -1.16
C ASN A 174 -13.34 -4.52 0.05
N ALA A 175 -14.40 -3.94 0.58
CA ALA A 175 -15.26 -4.52 1.59
C ALA A 175 -16.66 -4.80 1.00
N ASP A 176 -17.32 -5.80 1.60
CA ASP A 176 -18.66 -6.19 1.21
C ASP A 176 -19.63 -4.99 1.23
N GLY A 177 -20.47 -4.90 0.22
CA GLY A 177 -21.49 -3.85 0.11
C GLY A 177 -21.12 -2.66 -0.78
N SER A 178 -20.12 -2.82 -1.65
CA SER A 178 -19.90 -1.93 -2.79
C SER A 178 -21.04 -2.04 -3.80
N GLN A 179 -21.32 -0.96 -4.53
CA GLN A 179 -22.45 -0.86 -5.46
C GLN A 179 -22.06 -0.08 -6.72
N ILE A 180 -22.52 -0.55 -7.87
CA ILE A 180 -22.44 0.17 -9.15
C ILE A 180 -23.83 0.72 -9.48
N THR A 181 -23.89 1.97 -9.91
CA THR A 181 -25.08 2.59 -10.49
C THR A 181 -24.70 3.10 -11.88
N LEU A 182 -25.21 2.41 -12.91
CA LEU A 182 -25.05 2.80 -14.31
C LEU A 182 -26.31 3.57 -14.75
N HIS A 183 -26.13 4.80 -15.21
CA HIS A 183 -27.15 5.63 -15.83
C HIS A 183 -26.90 5.67 -17.33
N PHE A 184 -27.92 5.35 -18.13
CA PHE A 184 -27.72 5.18 -19.57
C PHE A 184 -29.00 5.34 -20.37
N ASN A 185 -28.83 5.71 -21.64
CA ASN A 185 -29.89 5.84 -22.63
C ASN A 185 -29.60 4.96 -23.85
N TYR A 186 -30.61 4.64 -24.63
CA TYR A 186 -30.48 3.79 -25.81
C TYR A 186 -31.54 4.06 -26.87
N SER A 187 -31.28 3.57 -28.08
CA SER A 187 -32.18 3.75 -29.21
C SER A 187 -33.53 3.04 -29.01
N LYS A 188 -34.61 3.68 -29.46
CA LYS A 188 -35.98 3.11 -29.38
C LYS A 188 -36.31 2.10 -30.47
N ASN A 189 -35.49 1.98 -31.51
CA ASN A 189 -35.63 1.02 -32.61
C ASN A 189 -35.06 -0.38 -32.30
N LEU A 190 -34.63 -0.62 -31.06
CA LEU A 190 -34.15 -1.92 -30.61
C LEU A 190 -35.24 -2.99 -30.61
N ASN A 191 -34.84 -4.23 -30.86
CA ASN A 191 -35.58 -5.42 -30.50
C ASN A 191 -35.45 -5.67 -29.00
N PHE A 192 -36.33 -5.05 -28.22
CA PHE A 192 -36.33 -5.16 -26.76
C PHE A 192 -36.51 -6.58 -26.21
N ASN A 193 -36.94 -7.56 -27.02
CA ASN A 193 -36.98 -8.96 -26.57
C ASN A 193 -35.61 -9.61 -26.48
N ARG A 194 -34.62 -9.07 -27.18
CA ARG A 194 -33.26 -9.60 -27.28
C ARG A 194 -32.18 -8.64 -26.79
N SER A 195 -32.57 -7.41 -26.41
CA SER A 195 -31.63 -6.38 -25.98
C SER A 195 -31.50 -6.29 -24.46
N LEU A 196 -30.27 -6.23 -23.96
CA LEU A 196 -29.97 -6.13 -22.54
C LEU A 196 -28.65 -5.38 -22.30
N VAL A 197 -28.45 -4.92 -21.07
CA VAL A 197 -27.15 -4.45 -20.57
C VAL A 197 -26.64 -5.40 -19.49
N THR A 198 -25.35 -5.71 -19.50
CA THR A 198 -24.66 -6.52 -18.50
C THR A 198 -23.48 -5.75 -17.93
N LEU A 199 -23.36 -5.75 -16.60
CA LEU A 199 -22.24 -5.16 -15.88
C LEU A 199 -21.26 -6.25 -15.44
N TYR A 200 -19.98 -5.98 -15.69
CA TYR A 200 -18.85 -6.77 -15.24
C TYR A 200 -17.96 -5.95 -14.32
N VAL A 201 -17.32 -6.62 -13.37
CA VAL A 201 -16.16 -6.09 -12.65
C VAL A 201 -15.00 -7.06 -12.90
N ASN A 202 -13.92 -6.54 -13.48
CA ASN A 202 -12.88 -7.32 -14.15
C ASN A 202 -13.52 -8.30 -15.15
N ASN A 203 -13.45 -9.60 -14.88
CA ASN A 203 -13.99 -10.65 -15.74
C ASN A 203 -15.24 -11.33 -15.13
N THR A 204 -15.76 -10.80 -14.02
CA THR A 204 -16.90 -11.39 -13.29
C THR A 204 -18.18 -10.63 -13.61
N VAL A 205 -19.22 -11.35 -14.06
CA VAL A 205 -20.58 -10.79 -14.24
C VAL A 205 -21.16 -10.43 -12.88
N ILE A 206 -21.62 -9.19 -12.73
CA ILE A 206 -22.19 -8.68 -11.49
C ILE A 206 -23.72 -8.60 -11.57
N GLY A 207 -24.27 -8.28 -12.74
CA GLY A 207 -25.71 -8.31 -12.99
C GLY A 207 -26.06 -7.83 -14.38
N SER A 208 -27.31 -8.02 -14.78
CA SER A 208 -27.83 -7.57 -16.07
C SER A 208 -29.24 -7.00 -15.95
N LYS A 209 -29.66 -6.26 -16.98
CA LYS A 209 -31.01 -5.68 -17.10
C LYS A 209 -31.47 -5.71 -18.55
N LYS A 210 -32.68 -6.23 -18.77
CA LYS A 210 -33.35 -6.16 -20.08
C LYS A 210 -33.68 -4.70 -20.42
N LEU A 211 -33.41 -4.28 -21.66
CA LEU A 211 -33.76 -2.94 -22.14
C LEU A 211 -35.24 -2.88 -22.52
N THR A 212 -35.90 -1.75 -22.29
CA THR A 212 -37.31 -1.55 -22.64
C THR A 212 -37.59 -0.18 -23.25
N ALA A 213 -38.55 -0.10 -24.17
CA ALA A 213 -38.90 1.16 -24.84
C ALA A 213 -39.27 2.30 -23.86
N VAL A 214 -39.87 1.96 -22.72
CA VAL A 214 -40.35 2.92 -21.71
C VAL A 214 -39.20 3.64 -21.02
N HIS A 215 -38.05 2.98 -20.83
CA HIS A 215 -36.90 3.57 -20.12
C HIS A 215 -35.79 4.09 -21.05
N ALA A 216 -35.94 3.97 -22.36
CA ALA A 216 -34.88 4.25 -23.35
C ALA A 216 -34.19 5.63 -23.23
N ASN A 217 -34.88 6.64 -22.70
CA ASN A 217 -34.34 8.00 -22.56
C ASN A 217 -33.75 8.33 -21.17
N ASN A 218 -33.90 7.43 -20.18
CA ASN A 218 -33.36 7.60 -18.83
C ASN A 218 -33.44 6.27 -18.07
N ASP A 219 -32.57 5.31 -18.41
CA ASP A 219 -32.54 4.01 -17.76
C ASP A 219 -31.45 3.95 -16.69
N THR A 220 -31.61 3.04 -15.74
CA THR A 220 -30.66 2.84 -14.64
C THR A 220 -30.56 1.37 -14.25
N LEU A 221 -29.33 0.91 -14.06
CA LEU A 221 -29.00 -0.39 -13.50
C LEU A 221 -28.16 -0.20 -12.23
N SER A 222 -28.72 -0.56 -11.09
CA SER A 222 -28.03 -0.56 -9.79
C SER A 222 -27.77 -1.99 -9.32
N VAL A 223 -26.50 -2.34 -9.12
CA VAL A 223 -26.11 -3.70 -8.71
C VAL A 223 -25.11 -3.65 -7.56
N LYS A 224 -25.37 -4.45 -6.53
CA LYS A 224 -24.42 -4.66 -5.43
C LYS A 224 -23.43 -5.74 -5.80
N LEU A 225 -22.17 -5.52 -5.46
CA LEU A 225 -21.14 -6.54 -5.69
C LEU A 225 -21.40 -7.77 -4.80
N PRO A 226 -21.16 -8.99 -5.30
CA PRO A 226 -21.23 -10.21 -4.50
C PRO A 226 -20.29 -10.12 -3.29
N ARG A 227 -20.73 -10.69 -2.16
CA ARG A 227 -19.88 -10.78 -0.96
C ARG A 227 -18.64 -11.63 -1.27
N GLY A 228 -17.50 -11.23 -0.74
CA GLY A 228 -16.23 -11.97 -0.91
C GLY A 228 -15.53 -11.75 -2.25
N LEU A 229 -16.05 -10.89 -3.14
CA LEU A 229 -15.33 -10.49 -4.35
C LEU A 229 -14.13 -9.62 -3.97
N SER A 230 -12.91 -10.17 -4.09
CA SER A 230 -11.69 -9.41 -3.83
C SER A 230 -11.34 -8.54 -5.03
N LEU A 231 -11.37 -7.22 -4.83
CA LEU A 231 -10.84 -6.26 -5.80
C LEU A 231 -9.48 -5.75 -5.29
N GLY A 232 -8.55 -5.59 -6.21
CA GLY A 232 -7.30 -4.87 -5.96
C GLY A 232 -7.53 -3.36 -5.83
N SER A 233 -6.43 -2.60 -5.74
CA SER A 233 -6.49 -1.13 -5.72
C SER A 233 -6.85 -0.50 -7.08
N SER A 234 -6.83 -1.30 -8.14
CA SER A 234 -7.25 -0.94 -9.50
C SER A 234 -8.06 -2.08 -10.10
N PHE A 235 -9.19 -1.78 -10.71
CA PHE A 235 -10.06 -2.77 -11.36
C PHE A 235 -10.91 -2.10 -12.45
N THR A 236 -11.42 -2.90 -13.38
CA THR A 236 -12.23 -2.40 -14.50
C THR A 236 -13.71 -2.67 -14.26
N VAL A 237 -14.56 -1.67 -14.46
CA VAL A 237 -16.01 -1.85 -14.60
C VAL A 237 -16.33 -1.84 -16.08
N ARG A 238 -16.94 -2.91 -16.61
CA ARG A 238 -17.31 -2.99 -18.03
C ARG A 238 -18.83 -3.04 -18.17
N ALA A 239 -19.38 -2.16 -19.00
CA ALA A 239 -20.79 -2.17 -19.39
C ALA A 239 -20.89 -2.74 -20.81
N ALA A 240 -21.54 -3.90 -20.93
CA ALA A 240 -21.78 -4.56 -22.19
C ALA A 240 -23.24 -4.41 -22.59
N PHE A 241 -23.50 -3.88 -23.78
CA PHE A 241 -24.82 -3.70 -24.35
C PHE A 241 -25.00 -4.69 -25.50
N ASP A 242 -26.03 -5.51 -25.43
CA ASP A 242 -26.53 -6.29 -26.55
C ASP A 242 -27.60 -5.44 -27.25
N LEU A 243 -27.22 -4.73 -28.30
CA LEU A 243 -28.06 -3.79 -29.05
C LEU A 243 -28.61 -4.47 -30.31
N GLU A 244 -29.62 -5.33 -30.12
CA GLU A 244 -30.25 -6.06 -31.21
C GLU A 244 -31.30 -5.20 -31.91
N MET A 245 -31.32 -5.13 -33.24
CA MET A 245 -32.40 -4.52 -34.01
C MET A 245 -33.37 -5.57 -34.56
N LYS A 246 -34.58 -5.14 -34.95
CA LYS A 246 -35.53 -6.04 -35.63
C LYS A 246 -35.13 -6.33 -37.09
N ASP A 247 -34.58 -5.33 -37.77
CA ASP A 247 -34.28 -5.38 -39.22
C ASP A 247 -32.77 -5.24 -39.51
N GLN A 248 -31.94 -5.81 -38.63
CA GLN A 248 -30.48 -5.64 -38.63
C GLN A 248 -29.83 -5.99 -39.98
N ASP A 249 -30.29 -7.05 -40.64
CA ASP A 249 -29.73 -7.54 -41.91
C ASP A 249 -29.97 -6.61 -43.10
N THR A 250 -30.82 -5.59 -42.93
CA THR A 250 -31.22 -4.64 -43.98
C THR A 250 -30.75 -3.21 -43.73
N SER A 251 -30.11 -2.95 -42.60
CA SER A 251 -29.65 -1.61 -42.21
C SER A 251 -28.18 -1.40 -42.58
N ASP A 252 -27.87 -0.31 -43.29
CA ASP A 252 -26.52 0.13 -43.65
C ASP A 252 -25.97 1.24 -42.72
N ASN A 253 -26.76 1.67 -41.74
CA ASN A 253 -26.41 2.77 -40.85
C ASN A 253 -25.63 2.29 -39.63
N SER A 254 -24.32 2.50 -39.63
CA SER A 254 -23.42 2.12 -38.53
C SER A 254 -23.66 2.90 -37.22
N ASN A 255 -24.38 4.02 -37.28
CA ASN A 255 -24.59 4.91 -36.13
C ASN A 255 -25.88 4.58 -35.36
N THR A 256 -26.61 3.54 -35.81
CA THR A 256 -27.79 2.99 -35.14
C THR A 256 -27.71 1.45 -35.09
N PRO A 257 -28.20 0.81 -34.02
CA PRO A 257 -28.64 1.41 -32.78
C PRO A 257 -27.45 2.00 -32.00
N TRP A 258 -27.75 2.76 -30.98
CA TRP A 258 -26.79 3.32 -30.05
C TRP A 258 -27.24 3.15 -28.61
N ALA A 259 -26.26 3.11 -27.70
CA ALA A 259 -26.41 3.32 -26.28
C ALA A 259 -25.48 4.45 -25.83
N GLN A 260 -25.77 5.07 -24.69
CA GLN A 260 -24.95 6.13 -24.14
C GLN A 260 -24.92 6.01 -22.63
N VAL A 261 -23.73 5.91 -22.06
CA VAL A 261 -23.50 5.93 -20.61
C VAL A 261 -23.29 7.38 -20.17
N SER A 262 -24.01 7.76 -19.11
CA SER A 262 -24.01 9.11 -18.59
C SER A 262 -22.86 9.36 -17.59
N PRO A 263 -22.29 10.58 -17.51
CA PRO A 263 -21.22 10.94 -16.57
C PRO A 263 -21.57 10.80 -15.09
N ASP A 264 -22.85 10.79 -14.74
CA ASP A 264 -23.32 10.56 -13.37
C ASP A 264 -23.31 9.07 -12.96
N SER A 265 -22.99 8.17 -13.90
CA SER A 265 -22.72 6.77 -13.61
C SER A 265 -21.53 6.62 -12.67
N LYS A 266 -21.72 5.87 -11.59
CA LYS A 266 -20.76 5.82 -10.49
C LYS A 266 -20.71 4.47 -9.81
N MET A 267 -19.59 4.21 -9.16
CA MET A 267 -19.42 3.14 -8.22
C MET A 267 -19.19 3.70 -6.82
N LEU A 268 -19.99 3.24 -5.87
CA LEU A 268 -19.69 3.39 -4.45
C LEU A 268 -18.86 2.19 -4.01
N VAL A 269 -17.57 2.40 -3.81
CA VAL A 269 -16.65 1.43 -3.25
C VAL A 269 -16.69 1.53 -1.73
N LYS A 270 -17.21 0.48 -1.09
CA LYS A 270 -16.93 0.27 0.33
C LYS A 270 -15.55 -0.34 0.44
N SER A 271 -14.69 0.32 1.16
CA SER A 271 -13.32 -0.11 1.36
C SER A 271 -13.00 -0.21 2.84
N GLN A 272 -12.05 -1.08 3.17
CA GLN A 272 -11.57 -1.26 4.54
C GLN A 272 -10.05 -1.30 4.55
N ARG A 273 -9.47 -0.75 5.62
CA ARG A 273 -8.03 -0.84 5.87
C ARG A 273 -7.61 -2.29 5.92
N SER A 274 -6.51 -2.63 5.24
CA SER A 274 -5.97 -3.97 5.34
C SER A 274 -5.49 -4.25 6.77
N ASN A 275 -5.73 -5.48 7.24
CA ASN A 275 -5.33 -5.93 8.58
C ASN A 275 -4.31 -7.07 8.50
N ASP A 276 -3.78 -7.39 7.31
CA ASP A 276 -2.90 -8.53 7.13
C ASP A 276 -1.42 -8.13 7.27
N LEU A 277 -0.67 -8.89 8.07
CA LEU A 277 0.78 -8.76 8.27
C LEU A 277 1.51 -9.87 7.50
N LEU A 278 1.38 -9.82 6.18
CA LEU A 278 1.99 -10.70 5.18
C LEU A 278 2.53 -9.84 4.02
N PHE A 279 3.45 -10.38 3.23
CA PHE A 279 3.99 -9.69 2.06
C PHE A 279 2.96 -9.44 0.95
N THR A 280 1.85 -10.19 0.93
CA THR A 280 0.69 -9.87 0.09
C THR A 280 0.08 -8.48 0.40
N ASN A 281 0.41 -7.91 1.56
CA ASN A 281 -0.03 -6.60 2.01
C ASN A 281 1.14 -5.61 2.16
N TYR A 282 2.27 -5.87 1.51
CA TYR A 282 3.39 -4.94 1.42
C TYR A 282 3.35 -4.22 0.06
N PRO A 283 3.62 -2.89 -0.01
CA PRO A 283 4.05 -1.99 1.07
C PRO A 283 2.92 -1.38 1.90
N THR A 284 1.66 -1.69 1.61
CA THR A 284 0.47 -1.00 2.13
C THR A 284 0.36 -1.02 3.66
N LEU A 285 0.97 -1.98 4.35
CA LEU A 285 1.07 -2.01 5.81
C LEU A 285 1.83 -0.80 6.43
N PHE A 286 2.63 -0.10 5.63
CA PHE A 286 3.36 1.12 5.99
C PHE A 286 2.64 2.40 5.53
N ILE A 287 1.47 2.26 4.91
CA ILE A 287 0.64 3.35 4.41
C ILE A 287 -0.66 3.42 5.22
N ASN A 288 -1.13 4.63 5.48
CA ASN A 288 -2.40 4.92 6.13
C ASN A 288 -2.96 6.23 5.57
N ASN A 289 -4.17 6.18 5.02
CA ASN A 289 -4.81 7.31 4.33
C ASN A 289 -3.91 7.93 3.26
N GLU A 290 -3.37 7.08 2.39
CA GLU A 290 -2.50 7.50 1.28
C GLU A 290 -1.22 8.23 1.71
N THR A 291 -0.77 8.09 2.96
CA THR A 291 0.54 8.60 3.41
C THR A 291 1.23 7.61 4.35
N TYR A 292 2.48 7.85 4.74
CA TYR A 292 3.22 6.97 5.65
C TYR A 292 2.59 6.85 7.04
N ASP A 293 2.40 5.62 7.51
CA ASP A 293 1.84 5.29 8.84
C ASP A 293 2.91 5.29 9.94
N ASP A 294 3.47 6.47 10.23
CA ASP A 294 4.50 6.73 11.25
C ASP A 294 5.59 5.65 11.27
N ILE A 295 6.55 5.77 10.36
CA ILE A 295 7.60 4.77 10.12
C ILE A 295 8.89 5.17 10.84
N ALA A 296 9.32 4.33 11.77
CA ALA A 296 10.65 4.41 12.38
C ALA A 296 11.63 3.52 11.61
N VAL A 297 12.70 4.11 11.06
CA VAL A 297 13.70 3.40 10.25
C VAL A 297 14.99 3.31 11.04
N VAL A 298 15.45 2.11 11.36
CA VAL A 298 16.70 1.88 12.07
C VAL A 298 17.73 1.37 11.08
N ALA A 299 18.57 2.29 10.62
CA ALA A 299 19.61 2.05 9.64
C ALA A 299 20.98 1.83 10.31
N PRO A 300 21.97 1.26 9.60
CA PRO A 300 23.34 1.18 10.08
C PRO A 300 23.92 2.54 10.49
N LYS A 301 24.84 2.53 11.47
CA LYS A 301 25.50 3.77 11.93
C LYS A 301 26.28 4.47 10.79
N THR A 302 26.91 3.66 9.95
CA THR A 302 27.65 4.04 8.75
C THR A 302 27.10 3.23 7.59
N LEU A 303 26.72 3.90 6.50
CA LEU A 303 26.11 3.27 5.33
C LEU A 303 27.13 3.11 4.21
N ASN A 304 27.22 1.91 3.65
CA ASN A 304 27.95 1.70 2.41
C ASN A 304 27.01 1.75 1.19
N THR A 305 27.56 1.56 0.00
CA THR A 305 26.81 1.63 -1.27
C THR A 305 25.66 0.63 -1.33
N ASP A 306 25.83 -0.58 -0.78
CA ASP A 306 24.76 -1.59 -0.75
C ASP A 306 23.66 -1.22 0.27
N ASP A 307 24.00 -0.55 1.37
CA ASP A 307 23.00 0.01 2.30
C ASP A 307 22.16 1.09 1.60
N PHE A 308 22.77 1.96 0.78
CA PHE A 308 22.06 2.96 -0.03
C PHE A 308 21.13 2.33 -1.09
N LYS A 309 21.60 1.28 -1.77
CA LYS A 309 20.75 0.50 -2.69
C LYS A 309 19.59 -0.18 -1.96
N THR A 310 19.82 -0.68 -0.75
CA THR A 310 18.77 -1.26 0.12
C THR A 310 17.71 -0.22 0.45
N LEU A 311 18.11 1.00 0.83
CA LEU A 311 17.18 2.11 1.08
C LEU A 311 16.40 2.49 -0.17
N THR A 312 17.10 2.60 -1.31
CA THR A 312 16.50 2.85 -2.63
C THR A 312 15.38 1.86 -2.91
N ASN A 313 15.68 0.55 -2.77
CA ASN A 313 14.72 -0.52 -3.03
C ASN A 313 13.46 -0.41 -2.15
N ILE A 314 13.65 -0.17 -0.85
CA ILE A 314 12.54 -0.11 0.11
C ILE A 314 11.70 1.15 -0.12
N PHE A 315 12.31 2.33 -0.19
CA PHE A 315 11.57 3.59 -0.16
C PHE A 315 11.01 4.01 -1.51
N ASN A 316 11.56 3.55 -2.64
CA ASN A 316 10.87 3.74 -3.93
C ASN A 316 9.51 3.01 -3.93
N LEU A 317 9.47 1.74 -3.52
CA LEU A 317 8.21 1.00 -3.54
C LEU A 317 7.20 1.54 -2.52
N ILE A 318 7.61 1.82 -1.28
CA ILE A 318 6.68 2.39 -0.31
C ILE A 318 6.23 3.80 -0.78
N GLY A 319 7.13 4.58 -1.38
CA GLY A 319 6.84 5.91 -1.91
C GLY A 319 5.81 5.93 -3.04
N ASN A 320 5.89 4.99 -3.98
CA ASN A 320 4.89 4.80 -5.05
C ASN A 320 3.45 4.61 -4.53
N PHE A 321 3.29 4.18 -3.29
CA PHE A 321 1.99 3.90 -2.68
C PHE A 321 1.44 5.06 -1.83
N ALA A 322 2.23 6.09 -1.56
CA ALA A 322 1.80 7.28 -0.84
C ALA A 322 1.42 8.42 -1.83
N LYS A 323 0.27 9.04 -1.64
CA LYS A 323 -0.22 10.20 -2.41
C LYS A 323 -0.17 11.53 -1.65
N SER A 324 0.18 11.52 -0.36
CA SER A 324 0.38 12.72 0.44
C SER A 324 1.72 12.69 1.20
N ASN A 325 2.34 13.87 1.38
CA ASN A 325 3.60 14.05 2.13
C ASN A 325 3.40 14.31 3.64
N THR A 326 2.17 14.17 4.15
CA THR A 326 1.80 14.50 5.54
C THR A 326 2.21 13.42 6.56
N GLY A 327 2.49 12.22 6.08
CA GLY A 327 2.98 11.09 6.87
C GLY A 327 4.40 11.31 7.39
N ARG A 328 4.75 10.49 8.38
CA ARG A 328 6.02 10.60 9.08
C ARG A 328 6.92 9.41 8.78
N ILE A 329 8.15 9.71 8.37
CA ILE A 329 9.28 8.79 8.38
C ILE A 329 10.33 9.42 9.29
N GLN A 330 10.96 8.63 10.15
CA GLN A 330 12.09 9.09 10.93
C GLN A 330 13.19 8.03 10.98
N PHE A 331 14.39 8.43 10.55
CA PHE A 331 15.57 7.59 10.63
C PHE A 331 16.23 7.65 12.01
N TYR A 332 16.85 6.55 12.39
CA TYR A 332 17.66 6.40 13.58
C TYR A 332 18.91 5.57 13.23
N LYS A 333 20.07 6.02 13.73
CA LYS A 333 21.35 5.28 13.61
C LYS A 333 21.60 4.28 14.74
N SER A 334 20.67 4.24 15.69
CA SER A 334 20.67 3.38 16.86
C SER A 334 19.24 3.03 17.21
N MET A 335 19.04 2.11 18.15
CA MET A 335 17.71 1.77 18.62
C MET A 335 16.99 3.02 19.16
N PRO A 336 15.78 3.35 18.65
CA PRO A 336 15.00 4.48 19.16
C PRO A 336 14.40 4.16 20.54
N SER A 337 13.76 5.16 21.14
CA SER A 337 13.11 4.98 22.44
C SER A 337 11.98 3.93 22.38
N GLN A 338 11.69 3.32 23.52
CA GLN A 338 10.56 2.38 23.65
C GLN A 338 9.23 3.01 23.23
N ASN A 339 9.04 4.32 23.48
CA ASN A 339 7.83 5.02 23.08
C ASN A 339 7.67 5.06 21.55
N VAL A 340 8.75 5.32 20.81
CA VAL A 340 8.74 5.27 19.34
C VAL A 340 8.39 3.85 18.87
N LEU A 341 9.10 2.84 19.38
CA LEU A 341 8.91 1.44 18.98
C LEU A 341 7.51 0.88 19.25
N LYS A 342 6.82 1.41 20.26
CA LYS A 342 5.44 1.04 20.59
C LYS A 342 4.41 1.69 19.66
N ASN A 343 4.70 2.89 19.15
CA ASN A 343 3.70 3.69 18.44
C ASN A 343 3.87 3.67 16.92
N SER A 344 5.06 3.33 16.42
CA SER A 344 5.41 3.37 15.00
C SER A 344 5.46 1.97 14.37
N ASN A 345 5.22 1.88 13.06
CA ASN A 345 5.70 0.73 12.30
C ASN A 345 7.22 0.85 12.13
N VAL A 346 7.95 -0.27 12.13
CA VAL A 346 9.42 -0.24 12.17
C VAL A 346 10.03 -0.91 10.95
N ILE A 347 11.01 -0.27 10.33
CA ILE A 347 11.88 -0.88 9.31
C ILE A 347 13.28 -0.93 9.89
N VAL A 348 13.89 -2.11 9.93
CA VAL A 348 15.27 -2.30 10.39
C VAL A 348 16.07 -2.91 9.25
N LEU A 349 17.18 -2.29 8.88
CA LEU A 349 18.06 -2.81 7.82
C LEU A 349 19.52 -2.91 8.25
N GLY A 350 20.25 -3.83 7.62
CA GLY A 350 21.68 -4.02 7.81
C GLY A 350 22.02 -5.39 8.39
N THR A 351 23.19 -5.50 8.98
CA THR A 351 23.75 -6.73 9.54
C THR A 351 23.86 -6.63 11.06
N PRO A 352 24.01 -7.75 11.79
CA PRO A 352 24.35 -7.70 13.21
C PRO A 352 25.64 -6.91 13.52
N ARG A 353 26.56 -6.78 12.54
CA ARG A 353 27.83 -6.07 12.72
C ARG A 353 27.65 -4.55 12.70
N ASN A 354 26.84 -4.02 11.79
CA ASN A 354 26.67 -2.57 11.57
C ASN A 354 25.37 -1.99 12.16
N ASN A 355 24.42 -2.83 12.60
CA ASN A 355 23.18 -2.42 13.25
C ASN A 355 22.90 -3.23 14.53
N SER A 356 22.99 -2.57 15.70
CA SER A 356 22.79 -3.22 17.00
C SER A 356 21.36 -3.67 17.26
N MET A 357 20.36 -3.08 16.58
CA MET A 357 18.97 -3.51 16.72
C MET A 357 18.76 -4.91 16.14
N ILE A 358 19.46 -5.27 15.06
CA ILE A 358 19.41 -6.64 14.50
C ILE A 358 19.88 -7.67 15.53
N LYS A 359 21.00 -7.39 16.24
CA LYS A 359 21.49 -8.27 17.32
C LYS A 359 20.44 -8.48 18.40
N LYS A 360 19.78 -7.40 18.82
CA LYS A 360 18.74 -7.44 19.86
C LYS A 360 17.49 -8.20 19.41
N LEU A 361 17.11 -8.06 18.14
CA LEU A 361 15.95 -8.74 17.56
C LEU A 361 16.20 -10.22 17.26
N ASN A 362 17.46 -10.69 17.26
CA ASN A 362 17.81 -12.05 16.87
C ASN A 362 16.94 -13.16 17.51
N PRO A 363 16.57 -13.11 18.81
CA PRO A 363 15.69 -14.12 19.41
C PRO A 363 14.29 -14.17 18.79
N ASN A 364 13.82 -13.06 18.21
CA ASN A 364 12.49 -12.89 17.63
C ASN A 364 12.43 -13.11 16.11
N LEU A 365 13.58 -13.14 15.42
CA LEU A 365 13.61 -13.38 13.98
C LEU A 365 13.13 -14.80 13.63
N TYR A 366 12.54 -14.96 12.44
CA TYR A 366 12.21 -16.26 11.85
C TYR A 366 13.49 -16.97 11.38
N PHE A 367 14.33 -16.25 10.66
CA PHE A 367 15.67 -16.64 10.28
C PHE A 367 16.66 -15.97 11.22
N LYS A 368 17.14 -16.74 12.19
CA LYS A 368 18.02 -16.29 13.28
C LYS A 368 19.48 -16.45 12.89
N TYR A 369 20.31 -15.65 13.52
CA TYR A 369 21.76 -15.78 13.49
C TYR A 369 22.26 -16.77 14.55
N SER A 370 23.42 -17.37 14.26
CA SER A 370 24.26 -18.06 15.23
C SER A 370 24.63 -17.17 16.43
N LYS A 371 25.10 -17.77 17.53
CA LYS A 371 25.48 -17.04 18.75
C LYS A 371 26.55 -15.96 18.52
N ASN A 372 27.44 -16.18 17.56
CA ASN A 372 28.51 -15.26 17.18
C ASN A 372 28.12 -14.34 16.00
N PHE A 373 26.89 -14.42 15.49
CA PHE A 373 26.37 -13.59 14.40
C PHE A 373 27.15 -13.69 13.08
N ASP A 374 27.74 -14.85 12.80
CA ASP A 374 28.54 -15.09 11.59
C ASP A 374 27.74 -15.71 10.44
N ARG A 375 26.57 -16.28 10.72
CA ARG A 375 25.70 -16.92 9.74
C ARG A 375 24.26 -16.97 10.23
N ILE A 376 23.33 -17.11 9.31
CA ILE A 376 21.95 -17.51 9.59
C ILE A 376 21.91 -19.04 9.78
N ILE A 377 21.11 -19.51 10.75
CA ILE A 377 21.02 -20.92 11.13
C ILE A 377 19.66 -21.52 10.76
N SER A 378 19.62 -22.85 10.66
CA SER A 378 18.41 -23.63 10.42
C SER A 378 17.27 -23.27 11.37
N ASN A 379 16.04 -23.42 10.89
CA ASN A 379 14.82 -23.26 11.66
C ASN A 379 13.80 -24.35 11.31
N GLU A 380 12.56 -24.20 11.73
CA GLU A 380 11.48 -25.16 11.48
C GLU A 380 11.02 -25.25 10.02
N LYS A 381 11.48 -24.35 9.14
CA LYS A 381 11.10 -24.29 7.72
C LYS A 381 12.23 -24.67 6.77
N LEU A 382 13.49 -24.44 7.18
CA LEU A 382 14.64 -24.63 6.31
C LEU A 382 15.85 -25.14 7.11
N SER A 383 16.39 -26.27 6.67
CA SER A 383 17.72 -26.73 7.06
C SER A 383 18.78 -25.98 6.26
N ILE A 384 19.70 -25.31 6.96
CA ILE A 384 20.70 -24.41 6.40
C ILE A 384 22.09 -25.00 6.68
N GLU A 385 22.83 -25.31 5.63
CA GLU A 385 24.24 -25.69 5.70
C GLU A 385 25.08 -24.49 6.22
N LYS A 386 26.16 -24.74 6.96
CA LYS A 386 26.91 -23.71 7.69
C LYS A 386 27.49 -22.62 6.79
N ASP A 387 28.05 -22.97 5.64
CA ASP A 387 28.66 -22.02 4.69
C ASP A 387 27.61 -21.35 3.82
N TYR A 388 26.55 -22.07 3.45
CA TYR A 388 25.39 -21.47 2.81
C TYR A 388 24.79 -20.35 3.69
N GLY A 389 24.65 -20.59 5.00
CA GLY A 389 24.16 -19.61 5.98
C GLY A 389 24.99 -18.32 6.08
N LYS A 390 26.24 -18.31 5.61
CA LYS A 390 27.12 -17.12 5.61
C LYS A 390 26.88 -16.17 4.42
N ASN A 391 26.02 -16.57 3.48
CA ASN A 391 25.81 -15.84 2.21
C ASN A 391 24.32 -15.77 1.84
N ILE A 392 23.48 -15.56 2.86
CA ILE A 392 22.04 -15.42 2.66
C ILE A 392 21.53 -14.11 3.26
N GLY A 393 20.63 -13.49 2.51
CA GLY A 393 19.85 -12.33 2.88
C GLY A 393 18.41 -12.73 3.18
N THR A 394 17.76 -11.98 4.06
CA THR A 394 16.37 -12.21 4.44
C THR A 394 15.60 -10.90 4.56
N ALA A 395 14.36 -10.90 4.08
CA ALA A 395 13.37 -9.88 4.40
C ALA A 395 12.29 -10.55 5.25
N GLN A 396 12.12 -10.10 6.49
CA GLN A 396 11.24 -10.74 7.48
C GLN A 396 10.23 -9.71 7.97
N LEU A 397 8.96 -9.90 7.62
CA LEU A 397 7.87 -9.06 8.07
C LEU A 397 7.25 -9.69 9.32
N MET A 398 7.55 -9.16 10.50
CA MET A 398 7.16 -9.72 11.80
C MET A 398 6.25 -8.77 12.58
N ARG A 399 5.58 -9.28 13.63
CA ARG A 399 4.93 -8.42 14.62
C ARG A 399 6.02 -7.71 15.42
N SER A 400 5.87 -6.42 15.66
CA SER A 400 6.80 -5.71 16.52
C SER A 400 6.79 -6.36 17.92
N PRO A 401 7.95 -6.75 18.48
CA PRO A 401 8.02 -7.28 19.83
C PRO A 401 7.70 -6.21 20.90
N TYR A 402 7.58 -4.94 20.48
CA TYR A 402 7.25 -3.82 21.34
C TYR A 402 5.76 -3.49 21.35
N ASN A 403 5.03 -3.85 20.28
CA ASN A 403 3.56 -3.73 20.16
C ASN A 403 3.05 -4.71 19.09
N ASP A 404 2.22 -5.68 19.47
CA ASP A 404 1.75 -6.73 18.57
C ASP A 404 0.74 -6.25 17.50
N LYS A 405 0.27 -5.01 17.63
CA LYS A 405 -0.54 -4.26 16.65
C LYS A 405 0.29 -3.42 15.67
N ARG A 406 1.62 -3.47 15.73
CA ARG A 406 2.54 -2.79 14.81
C ARG A 406 3.37 -3.77 13.99
N GLY A 407 3.61 -3.41 12.74
CA GLY A 407 4.42 -4.18 11.81
C GLY A 407 5.89 -3.85 11.99
N MET A 408 6.75 -4.85 11.80
CA MET A 408 8.19 -4.66 11.77
C MET A 408 8.78 -5.41 10.57
N LEU A 409 9.37 -4.69 9.62
CA LEU A 409 10.14 -5.26 8.53
C LEU A 409 11.62 -5.27 8.91
N VAL A 410 12.23 -6.46 8.93
CA VAL A 410 13.67 -6.63 9.15
C VAL A 410 14.30 -7.13 7.85
N VAL A 411 15.12 -6.30 7.22
CA VAL A 411 15.90 -6.67 6.03
C VAL A 411 17.35 -6.85 6.46
N THR A 412 17.79 -8.10 6.55
CA THR A 412 19.08 -8.44 7.15
C THR A 412 19.78 -9.57 6.41
N GLY A 413 21.10 -9.65 6.52
CA GLY A 413 21.90 -10.66 5.83
C GLY A 413 23.24 -10.87 6.51
N SER A 414 24.00 -11.85 6.05
CA SER A 414 25.32 -12.15 6.62
C SER A 414 26.35 -11.06 6.31
N ASN A 415 26.19 -10.36 5.18
CA ASN A 415 26.92 -9.15 4.82
C ASN A 415 25.97 -8.12 4.15
N THR A 416 26.43 -6.89 3.86
CA THR A 416 25.58 -5.83 3.27
C THR A 416 25.11 -6.14 1.85
N LYS A 417 25.88 -6.91 1.07
CA LYS A 417 25.47 -7.36 -0.26
C LYS A 417 24.28 -8.31 -0.16
N ASP A 418 24.27 -9.22 0.82
CA ASP A 418 23.14 -10.11 1.08
C ASP A 418 21.89 -9.33 1.55
N VAL A 419 22.08 -8.28 2.36
CA VAL A 419 20.98 -7.36 2.74
C VAL A 419 20.38 -6.72 1.48
N TYR A 420 21.23 -6.24 0.57
CA TYR A 420 20.79 -5.68 -0.70
C TYR A 420 20.04 -6.70 -1.55
N LEU A 421 20.54 -7.93 -1.73
CA LEU A 421 19.86 -9.00 -2.47
C LEU A 421 18.50 -9.38 -1.86
N ALA A 422 18.36 -9.32 -0.53
CA ALA A 422 17.06 -9.48 0.11
C ALA A 422 16.10 -8.35 -0.26
N SER A 423 16.59 -7.11 -0.29
CA SER A 423 15.79 -5.95 -0.63
C SER A 423 15.30 -5.93 -2.09
N THR A 424 16.03 -6.54 -3.03
CA THR A 424 15.61 -6.62 -4.45
C THR A 424 14.38 -7.50 -4.65
N GLN A 425 13.98 -8.30 -3.66
CA GLN A 425 12.76 -9.11 -3.73
C GLN A 425 11.51 -8.32 -3.31
N ILE A 426 11.72 -7.19 -2.64
CA ILE A 426 10.67 -6.33 -2.10
C ILE A 426 10.74 -4.92 -2.69
N ASN A 427 11.42 -4.74 -3.81
CA ASN A 427 11.69 -3.42 -4.40
C ASN A 427 10.66 -2.98 -5.46
N PHE A 428 9.88 -3.92 -5.98
CA PHE A 428 8.82 -3.70 -6.96
C PHE A 428 7.58 -4.51 -6.62
N GLN A 429 6.42 -4.01 -7.03
CA GLN A 429 5.15 -4.72 -6.85
C GLN A 429 5.17 -6.11 -7.49
N LYS A 430 5.69 -6.24 -8.73
CA LYS A 430 5.82 -7.53 -9.42
C LYS A 430 6.69 -8.53 -8.63
N ASN A 431 7.77 -8.06 -7.99
CA ASN A 431 8.70 -8.90 -7.27
C ASN A 431 8.09 -9.37 -5.96
N ILE A 432 7.35 -8.52 -5.25
CA ILE A 432 6.74 -8.92 -3.98
C ILE A 432 5.50 -9.81 -4.15
N GLN A 433 4.75 -9.66 -5.25
CA GLN A 433 3.53 -10.43 -5.51
C GLN A 433 3.75 -11.95 -5.58
N GLN A 434 4.96 -12.41 -5.87
CA GLN A 434 5.29 -13.85 -5.86
C GLN A 434 5.37 -14.44 -4.45
N PHE A 435 5.40 -13.61 -3.40
CA PHE A 435 5.53 -14.06 -2.01
C PHE A 435 4.21 -13.89 -1.23
N THR A 436 3.61 -15.01 -0.86
CA THR A 436 2.35 -15.04 -0.07
C THR A 436 2.57 -15.11 1.44
N GLY A 437 3.83 -15.27 1.86
CA GLY A 437 4.25 -15.47 3.24
C GLY A 437 4.65 -14.18 3.97
N ASP A 438 5.51 -14.33 4.97
CA ASP A 438 6.01 -13.27 5.85
C ASP A 438 7.52 -13.29 6.04
N ALA A 439 8.22 -14.16 5.31
CA ALA A 439 9.67 -14.14 5.17
C ALA A 439 10.08 -14.47 3.73
N VAL A 440 11.12 -13.80 3.26
CA VAL A 440 11.83 -14.11 2.01
C VAL A 440 13.28 -14.40 2.37
N VAL A 441 13.85 -15.44 1.77
CA VAL A 441 15.28 -15.76 1.84
C VAL A 441 15.85 -15.65 0.43
N VAL A 442 17.05 -15.09 0.31
CA VAL A 442 17.78 -14.94 -0.96
C VAL A 442 19.21 -15.38 -0.74
N ASP A 443 19.75 -16.15 -1.67
CA ASP A 443 21.16 -16.54 -1.66
C ASP A 443 22.03 -15.67 -2.58
N MET A 444 23.34 -15.94 -2.59
CA MET A 444 24.32 -15.21 -3.41
C MET A 444 24.08 -15.32 -4.93
N ASN A 445 23.35 -16.36 -5.38
CA ASN A 445 23.02 -16.60 -6.78
C ASN A 445 21.65 -16.00 -7.14
N ASN A 446 21.05 -15.23 -6.23
CA ASN A 446 19.71 -14.66 -6.35
C ASN A 446 18.59 -15.72 -6.44
N ALA A 447 18.85 -16.96 -5.99
CA ALA A 447 17.78 -17.92 -5.74
C ALA A 447 17.00 -17.45 -4.51
N HIS A 448 15.68 -17.40 -4.63
CA HIS A 448 14.83 -16.79 -3.62
C HIS A 448 13.60 -17.65 -3.30
N TYR A 449 13.25 -17.68 -2.02
CA TYR A 449 12.19 -18.54 -1.49
C TYR A 449 11.31 -17.77 -0.50
N GLY A 450 10.00 -17.92 -0.65
CA GLY A 450 9.01 -17.37 0.28
C GLY A 450 8.61 -18.38 1.34
N TYR A 451 8.48 -17.94 2.59
CA TYR A 451 8.08 -18.77 3.72
C TYR A 451 6.96 -18.10 4.52
N ARG A 452 6.10 -18.95 5.12
CA ARG A 452 5.02 -18.52 6.01
C ARG A 452 5.21 -19.08 7.42
N PHE A 453 5.47 -18.20 8.37
CA PHE A 453 5.64 -18.48 9.80
C PHE A 453 4.36 -18.18 10.59
N LYS A 454 3.70 -17.05 10.33
CA LYS A 454 2.44 -16.71 11.00
C LYS A 454 1.28 -17.61 10.54
N LYS A 455 0.64 -18.27 11.53
CA LYS A 455 -0.68 -18.90 11.35
C LYS A 455 -1.77 -17.85 11.18
N ASN A 456 -1.82 -16.86 12.08
CA ASN A 456 -2.77 -15.75 12.02
C ASN A 456 -2.12 -14.51 11.38
N LYS A 457 -2.67 -14.10 10.24
CA LYS A 457 -2.25 -12.95 9.45
C LYS A 457 -2.68 -11.59 10.04
N ALA A 458 -3.72 -11.55 10.87
CA ALA A 458 -4.32 -10.30 11.35
C ALA A 458 -3.41 -9.52 12.30
N ILE A 459 -2.98 -8.30 11.95
CA ILE A 459 -2.17 -7.44 12.81
C ILE A 459 -2.94 -7.04 14.07
N ASP A 460 -4.17 -6.53 13.94
CA ASP A 460 -5.08 -6.34 15.07
C ASP A 460 -6.13 -7.45 15.11
N LYS A 461 -5.96 -8.38 16.06
CA LYS A 461 -6.90 -9.49 16.27
C LYS A 461 -8.30 -9.01 16.69
N SER A 462 -8.39 -7.91 17.43
CA SER A 462 -9.68 -7.37 17.89
C SER A 462 -10.49 -6.82 16.72
N LEU A 463 -9.82 -6.18 15.75
CA LEU A 463 -10.43 -5.73 14.51
C LEU A 463 -10.93 -6.92 13.68
N GLU A 464 -10.14 -7.98 13.57
CA GLU A 464 -10.52 -9.20 12.84
C GLU A 464 -11.74 -9.88 13.46
N ASN A 465 -11.78 -9.96 14.79
CA ASN A 465 -12.94 -10.50 15.50
C ASN A 465 -14.18 -9.63 15.20
N LYS A 466 -14.11 -8.31 15.38
CA LYS A 466 -15.22 -7.40 15.06
C LYS A 466 -15.73 -7.58 13.62
N ARG A 467 -14.83 -7.72 12.65
CA ARG A 467 -15.18 -7.99 11.24
C ARG A 467 -15.88 -9.34 11.07
N THR A 468 -15.38 -10.38 11.71
CA THR A 468 -15.97 -11.74 11.67
C THR A 468 -17.37 -11.76 12.29
N PHE A 469 -17.57 -11.07 13.41
CA PHE A 469 -18.88 -10.90 14.05
C PHE A 469 -19.85 -10.14 13.15
N SER A 470 -19.41 -9.04 12.52
CA SER A 470 -20.25 -8.25 11.61
C SER A 470 -20.67 -9.06 10.38
N LYS A 471 -19.72 -9.77 9.75
CA LYS A 471 -19.97 -10.62 8.56
C LYS A 471 -20.94 -11.76 8.84
N ASN A 472 -20.83 -12.40 10.01
CA ASN A 472 -21.64 -13.57 10.38
C ASN A 472 -22.80 -13.24 11.33
N SER A 473 -23.20 -11.97 11.42
CA SER A 473 -24.24 -11.50 12.35
C SER A 473 -25.55 -12.29 12.24
N GLN A 474 -25.97 -12.65 11.03
CA GLN A 474 -27.16 -13.49 10.80
C GLN A 474 -26.98 -14.91 11.36
N LEU A 475 -25.85 -15.56 11.09
CA LEU A 475 -25.55 -16.90 11.61
C LEU A 475 -25.50 -16.89 13.14
N ILE A 476 -24.88 -15.87 13.73
CA ILE A 476 -24.77 -15.71 15.19
C ILE A 476 -26.15 -15.48 15.81
N LEU A 477 -27.01 -14.69 15.17
CA LEU A 477 -28.40 -14.52 15.58
C LEU A 477 -29.15 -15.84 15.55
N TYR A 478 -29.02 -16.64 14.49
CA TYR A 478 -29.65 -17.96 14.39
C TYR A 478 -29.11 -18.95 15.42
N LEU A 479 -27.79 -18.97 15.69
CA LEU A 479 -27.20 -19.79 16.73
C LEU A 479 -27.68 -19.37 18.13
N GLY A 480 -27.80 -18.06 18.39
CA GLY A 480 -28.37 -17.54 19.62
C GLY A 480 -29.82 -17.96 19.81
N LEU A 481 -30.64 -17.86 18.75
CA LEU A 481 -32.03 -18.32 18.77
C LEU A 481 -32.12 -19.84 19.02
N ALA A 482 -31.27 -20.63 18.35
CA ALA A 482 -31.21 -22.07 18.55
C ALA A 482 -30.82 -22.44 19.99
N LEU A 483 -29.87 -21.72 20.59
CA LEU A 483 -29.47 -21.92 21.98
C LEU A 483 -30.62 -21.63 22.96
N ILE A 484 -31.39 -20.56 22.72
CA ILE A 484 -32.58 -20.24 23.53
C ILE A 484 -33.61 -21.37 23.44
N VAL A 485 -33.85 -21.91 22.24
CA VAL A 485 -34.76 -23.05 22.04
C VAL A 485 -34.27 -24.29 22.82
N ILE A 486 -32.97 -24.60 22.77
CA ILE A 486 -32.40 -25.72 23.53
C ILE A 486 -32.59 -25.52 25.04
N ILE A 487 -32.36 -24.30 25.54
CA ILE A 487 -32.56 -23.96 26.96
C ILE A 487 -34.04 -24.12 27.34
N LEU A 488 -34.99 -23.66 26.51
CA LEU A 488 -36.42 -23.80 26.77
C LEU A 488 -36.85 -25.27 26.79
N ILE A 489 -36.35 -26.09 25.87
CA ILE A 489 -36.58 -27.55 25.87
C ILE A 489 -36.01 -28.17 27.16
N GLY A 490 -34.78 -27.81 27.53
CA GLY A 490 -34.14 -28.29 28.76
C GLY A 490 -34.93 -27.93 30.02
N VAL A 491 -35.39 -26.68 30.13
CA VAL A 491 -36.26 -26.23 31.22
C VAL A 491 -37.59 -27.00 31.21
N GLY A 492 -38.20 -27.20 30.04
CA GLY A 492 -39.42 -28.00 29.88
C GLY A 492 -39.26 -29.44 30.37
N VAL A 493 -38.14 -30.09 30.02
CA VAL A 493 -37.81 -31.44 30.50
C VAL A 493 -37.65 -31.46 32.02
N ILE A 494 -36.89 -30.52 32.60
CA ILE A 494 -36.68 -30.41 34.05
C ILE A 494 -38.02 -30.22 34.78
N LEU A 495 -38.89 -29.34 34.29
CA LEU A 495 -40.21 -29.11 34.87
C LEU A 495 -41.11 -30.34 34.78
N THR A 496 -41.05 -31.08 33.67
CA THR A 496 -41.83 -32.31 33.47
C THR A 496 -41.37 -33.42 34.41
N VAL A 497 -40.05 -33.61 34.55
CA VAL A 497 -39.46 -34.58 35.50
C VAL A 497 -39.78 -34.21 36.94
N ARG A 498 -39.68 -32.93 37.33
CA ARG A 498 -40.08 -32.46 38.67
C ARG A 498 -41.56 -32.69 38.95
N LYS A 499 -42.43 -32.42 37.97
CA LYS A 499 -43.88 -32.65 38.09
C LYS A 499 -44.21 -34.13 38.26
N GLN A 500 -43.57 -35.02 37.50
CA GLN A 500 -43.74 -36.47 37.66
C GLN A 500 -43.18 -36.99 38.99
N GLY A 501 -42.06 -36.45 39.47
CA GLY A 501 -41.52 -36.76 40.80
C GLY A 501 -42.47 -36.39 41.94
N HIS A 502 -43.18 -35.26 41.83
CA HIS A 502 -44.23 -34.86 42.77
C HIS A 502 -45.49 -35.74 42.66
N LEU A 503 -45.86 -36.20 41.47
CA LEU A 503 -47.04 -37.07 41.26
C LEU A 503 -46.78 -38.52 41.73
N ASN A 504 -45.55 -39.02 41.63
CA ASN A 504 -45.19 -40.37 42.08
C ASN A 504 -44.78 -40.45 43.57
N GLY A 505 -44.65 -39.31 44.27
CA GLY A 505 -44.34 -39.25 45.70
C GLY A 505 -45.55 -39.35 46.63
N GLY A 506 -46.77 -39.33 46.10
CA GLY A 506 -48.02 -39.32 46.87
C GLY A 506 -48.72 -40.68 46.92
N SER A 507 -48.10 -41.70 47.54
CA SER A 507 -48.80 -42.94 47.97
C SER A 507 -47.85 -43.85 48.77
N LYS A 508 -47.54 -43.48 50.02
CA LYS A 508 -47.15 -44.44 51.07
C LYS A 508 -47.63 -43.95 52.44
N HIS A 509 -48.94 -44.02 52.66
CA HIS A 509 -49.49 -44.18 54.00
C HIS A 509 -50.57 -45.25 53.99
N GLY A 510 -50.31 -46.32 54.73
CA GLY A 510 -51.21 -47.44 54.97
C GLY A 510 -50.42 -48.61 55.57
N GLY A 511 -50.36 -48.68 56.91
CA GLY A 511 -49.74 -49.82 57.60
C GLY A 511 -49.19 -49.59 59.00
N LYS A 512 -49.98 -48.99 59.90
CA LYS A 512 -50.36 -49.58 61.21
C LYS A 512 -51.52 -48.83 61.81
#